data_AF-A0AB32XB73-F1
#
_entry.id   AF-A0AB32XB73-F1
#
_cell.length_a   1.000
_cell.length_b   1.000
_cell.length_c   1.000
_cell.angle_alpha   90.00
_cell.angle_beta   90.00
_cell.angle_gamma   90.00
#
_symmetry.space_group_name_H-M   'P 1'
#
loop_
_entity.id
_entity.type
_entity.pdbx_description
1 polymer ?
#
loop_
_entity_poly.entity_id
_entity_poly.type
_entity_poly.pdbx_seq_one_letter_code
_entity_poly.pdbx_strand_id
1 'polypeptide(L)'
;MNSTREYFREAFTWKKLLHLFIILLISLIAGVSLYLYRTYKTEIPYKTNVSDTLLLIGAILLAYSIVIILVTLGFGTALFKNLRNNSLTRTKNELEAEKRKPASEEQRAKIKVLEKEIERKTRKIEASENKKINRFIYYLMLIIGSILLISSAIVGYM
;
A
#
# COMPACT_ATOMS: atom_id res chain seq x y z
N MET A 1 -17.79 -11.26 20.52
CA MET A 1 -16.39 -11.22 20.04
C MET A 1 -15.89 -9.78 20.16
N ASN A 2 -14.77 -9.53 20.84
CA ASN A 2 -14.27 -8.16 21.07
C ASN A 2 -13.67 -7.60 19.76
N SER A 3 -14.36 -6.62 19.15
CA SER A 3 -13.95 -6.00 17.88
C SER A 3 -12.52 -5.43 17.92
N THR A 4 -12.08 -4.94 19.07
CA THR A 4 -10.72 -4.44 19.30
C THR A 4 -9.66 -5.53 19.14
N ARG A 5 -9.92 -6.73 19.66
CA ARG A 5 -8.96 -7.85 19.60
C ARG A 5 -8.76 -8.35 18.16
N GLU A 6 -9.84 -8.39 17.40
CA GLU A 6 -9.79 -8.72 15.97
C GLU A 6 -9.07 -7.65 15.16
N TYR A 7 -9.31 -6.38 15.45
CA TYR A 7 -8.58 -5.28 14.82
C TYR A 7 -7.07 -5.41 15.04
N PHE A 8 -6.60 -5.65 16.27
CA PHE A 8 -5.17 -5.84 16.51
C PHE A 8 -4.62 -7.11 15.83
N ARG A 9 -5.36 -8.21 15.84
CA ARG A 9 -4.93 -9.44 15.16
C ARG A 9 -4.73 -9.23 13.65
N GLU A 10 -5.62 -8.47 13.01
CA GLU A 10 -5.50 -8.11 11.58
C GLU A 10 -4.42 -7.06 11.30
N ALA A 11 -4.08 -6.24 12.28
CA ALA A 11 -2.95 -5.32 12.17
C ALA A 11 -1.64 -6.09 12.06
N PHE A 12 -1.45 -7.12 12.90
CA PHE A 12 -0.19 -7.86 13.04
C PHE A 12 -0.11 -9.15 12.20
N THR A 13 -0.70 -9.15 11.00
CA THR A 13 -0.52 -10.28 10.08
C THR A 13 0.95 -10.43 9.68
N TRP A 14 1.44 -11.66 9.54
CA TRP A 14 2.84 -11.96 9.19
C TRP A 14 3.34 -11.19 7.96
N LYS A 15 2.49 -11.03 6.94
CA LYS A 15 2.83 -10.27 5.72
C LYS A 15 3.14 -8.79 6.01
N LYS A 16 2.37 -8.14 6.89
CA LYS A 16 2.59 -6.74 7.27
C LYS A 16 3.79 -6.58 8.20
N LEU A 17 4.02 -7.55 9.09
CA LEU A 17 5.20 -7.57 9.96
C LEU A 17 6.49 -7.78 9.16
N LEU A 18 6.51 -8.73 8.23
CA LEU A 18 7.65 -8.94 7.33
C LEU A 18 7.94 -7.66 6.53
N HIS A 19 6.90 -7.03 6.01
CA HIS A 19 7.02 -5.81 5.26
C HIS A 19 7.58 -4.64 6.10
N LEU A 20 7.08 -4.47 7.33
CA LEU A 20 7.63 -3.53 8.32
C LEU A 20 9.13 -3.77 8.52
N PHE A 21 9.53 -5.02 8.74
CA PHE A 21 10.92 -5.38 8.99
C PHE A 21 11.82 -5.09 7.80
N ILE A 22 11.38 -5.39 6.58
CA ILE A 22 12.13 -5.10 5.35
C ILE A 22 12.37 -3.59 5.21
N ILE A 23 11.34 -2.76 5.40
CA ILE A 23 11.48 -1.31 5.25
C ILE A 23 12.39 -0.73 6.33
N LEU A 24 12.28 -1.23 7.57
CA LEU A 24 13.15 -0.82 8.67
C LEU A 24 14.61 -1.22 8.41
N LEU A 25 14.85 -2.41 7.85
CA LEU A 25 16.19 -2.85 7.46
C LEU A 25 16.77 -1.98 6.34
N ILE A 26 15.97 -1.66 5.31
CA ILE A 26 16.41 -0.79 4.21
C ILE A 26 16.76 0.61 4.72
N SER A 27 15.93 1.20 5.60
CA SER A 27 16.20 2.53 6.15
C SER A 27 17.46 2.52 7.02
N LEU A 28 17.66 1.48 7.84
CA LEU A 28 18.89 1.31 8.61
C LEU A 28 20.13 1.17 7.73
N ILE A 29 20.07 0.33 6.67
CA ILE A 29 21.19 0.17 5.74
C ILE A 29 21.53 1.50 5.08
N ALA A 30 20.53 2.27 4.64
CA ALA A 30 20.75 3.59 4.03
C ALA A 30 21.38 4.57 5.03
N GLY A 31 20.88 4.62 6.27
CA GLY A 31 21.42 5.46 7.34
C GLY A 31 22.86 5.10 7.69
N VAL A 32 23.14 3.83 7.96
CA VAL A 32 24.51 3.35 8.30
C VAL A 32 25.47 3.58 7.13
N SER A 33 25.02 3.37 5.89
CA SER A 33 25.84 3.64 4.71
C SER A 33 26.21 5.12 4.61
N LEU A 34 25.25 6.02 4.84
CA LEU A 34 25.52 7.46 4.88
C LEU A 34 26.50 7.82 6.00
N TYR A 35 26.27 7.29 7.20
CA TYR A 35 27.12 7.53 8.36
C TYR A 35 28.56 7.13 8.09
N LEU A 36 28.79 5.89 7.63
CA LEU A 36 30.12 5.36 7.32
C LEU A 36 30.80 6.11 6.17
N TYR A 37 30.05 6.40 5.10
CA TYR A 37 30.57 7.17 3.97
C TYR A 37 31.10 8.53 4.42
N ARG A 38 30.32 9.23 5.26
CA ARG A 38 30.69 10.55 5.77
C ARG A 38 31.82 10.49 6.79
N THR A 39 31.82 9.53 7.71
CA THR A 39 32.92 9.35 8.66
C THR A 39 34.24 9.07 7.95
N TYR A 40 34.22 8.35 6.82
CA TYR A 40 35.44 7.99 6.10
C TYR A 40 35.94 9.06 5.13
N LYS A 41 35.03 9.76 4.41
CA LYS A 41 35.42 10.71 3.36
C LYS A 41 35.40 12.18 3.76
N THR A 42 34.75 12.54 4.86
CA THR A 42 34.51 13.94 5.20
C THR A 42 34.76 14.19 6.67
N GLU A 43 35.45 15.28 7.01
CA GLU A 43 35.64 15.73 8.40
C GLU A 43 34.36 16.40 8.95
N ILE A 44 33.20 15.79 8.69
CA ILE A 44 31.92 16.29 9.21
C ILE A 44 31.90 16.05 10.73
N PRO A 45 31.54 17.07 11.53
CA PRO A 45 31.39 16.90 12.97
C PRO A 45 30.46 15.72 13.30
N TYR A 46 30.83 14.91 14.29
CA TYR A 46 30.07 13.72 14.71
C TYR A 46 28.57 14.02 14.89
N LYS A 47 28.26 15.15 15.55
CA LYS A 47 26.89 15.65 15.76
C LYS A 47 26.09 15.75 14.47
N THR A 48 26.65 16.43 13.46
CA THR A 48 26.01 16.60 12.15
C THR A 48 25.84 15.26 11.45
N ASN A 49 26.82 14.37 11.54
CA ASN A 49 26.72 13.05 10.91
C ASN A 49 25.62 12.18 11.54
N VAL A 50 25.50 12.18 12.88
CA VAL A 50 24.42 11.50 13.59
C VAL A 50 23.06 12.12 13.28
N SER A 51 22.96 13.46 13.31
CA SER A 51 21.71 14.18 12.99
C SER A 51 21.21 13.84 11.59
N ASP A 52 22.08 13.87 10.58
CA ASP A 52 21.71 13.59 9.19
C ASP A 52 21.38 12.10 8.96
N THR A 53 22.03 11.21 9.70
CA THR A 53 21.72 9.77 9.68
C THR A 53 20.32 9.50 10.23
N LEU A 54 19.98 10.08 11.39
CA LEU A 54 18.64 10.00 11.96
C LEU A 54 17.60 10.65 11.05
N LEU A 55 17.95 11.78 10.42
CA LEU A 55 17.11 12.46 9.45
C LEU A 55 16.76 11.55 8.28
N LEU A 56 17.77 10.89 7.68
CA LEU A 56 17.57 10.01 6.53
C LEU A 56 16.69 8.80 6.90
N ILE A 57 16.96 8.13 8.02
CA ILE A 57 16.17 6.98 8.47
C ILE A 57 14.72 7.42 8.72
N GLY A 58 14.53 8.52 9.46
CA GLY A 58 13.22 9.08 9.76
C GLY A 58 12.44 9.48 8.51
N ALA A 59 13.10 10.16 7.56
CA ALA A 59 12.51 10.60 6.31
C ALA A 59 12.05 9.43 5.44
N ILE A 60 12.86 8.37 5.32
CA ILE A 60 12.48 7.15 4.58
C ILE A 60 11.23 6.52 5.19
N LEU A 61 11.23 6.31 6.52
CA LEU A 61 10.09 5.70 7.21
C LEU A 61 8.81 6.53 7.07
N LEU A 62 8.93 7.86 7.19
CA LEU A 62 7.81 8.78 7.12
C LEU A 62 7.25 8.86 5.69
N ALA A 63 8.10 9.09 4.70
CA ALA A 63 7.71 9.15 3.29
C ALA A 63 7.04 7.84 2.86
N TYR A 64 7.63 6.70 3.23
CA TYR A 64 7.07 5.38 2.94
C TYR A 64 5.67 5.20 3.55
N SER A 65 5.53 5.53 4.85
CA SER A 65 4.27 5.40 5.56
C SER A 65 3.18 6.28 4.96
N ILE A 66 3.51 7.53 4.61
CA ILE A 66 2.58 8.45 3.94
C ILE A 66 2.10 7.86 2.61
N VAL A 67 3.02 7.41 1.75
CA VAL A 67 2.67 6.87 0.44
C VAL A 67 1.71 5.69 0.58
N ILE A 68 1.99 4.75 1.49
CA ILE A 68 1.11 3.60 1.71
C ILE A 68 -0.24 4.00 2.30
N ILE A 69 -0.28 4.94 3.24
CA ILE A 69 -1.54 5.45 3.80
C ILE A 69 -2.38 6.10 2.70
N LEU A 70 -1.78 6.92 1.84
CA LEU A 70 -2.46 7.56 0.70
C LEU A 70 -2.98 6.52 -0.30
N VAL A 71 -2.16 5.55 -0.70
CA VAL A 71 -2.58 4.47 -1.61
C VAL A 71 -3.73 3.66 -1.00
N THR A 72 -3.65 3.33 0.29
CA THR A 72 -4.72 2.57 0.97
C THR A 72 -5.97 3.40 1.25
N LEU A 73 -5.89 4.73 1.24
CA LEU A 73 -7.04 5.66 1.23
C LEU A 73 -7.73 5.74 -0.14
N GLY A 74 -7.14 5.16 -1.18
CA GLY A 74 -7.67 5.23 -2.53
C GLY A 74 -7.11 6.40 -3.34
N PHE A 75 -6.13 7.14 -2.82
CA PHE A 75 -5.48 8.19 -3.58
C PHE A 75 -4.79 7.59 -4.82
N GLY A 76 -5.09 8.13 -6.00
CA GLY A 76 -4.61 7.59 -7.29
C GLY A 76 -5.35 6.34 -7.79
N THR A 77 -6.20 5.69 -6.98
CA THR A 77 -6.91 4.47 -7.42
C THR A 77 -7.98 4.71 -8.48
N ALA A 78 -8.50 5.94 -8.61
CA ALA A 78 -9.44 6.29 -9.67
C ALA A 78 -8.86 6.03 -11.08
N LEU A 79 -7.57 6.32 -11.28
CA LEU A 79 -6.87 6.06 -12.54
C LEU A 79 -6.80 4.55 -12.85
N PHE A 80 -6.62 3.72 -11.81
CA PHE A 80 -6.55 2.26 -11.95
C PHE A 80 -7.93 1.58 -11.96
N LYS A 81 -8.97 2.21 -11.40
CA LYS A 81 -10.35 1.68 -11.41
C LYS A 81 -10.90 1.57 -12.83
N ASN A 82 -10.63 2.55 -13.69
CA ASN A 82 -11.04 2.49 -15.10
C ASN A 82 -10.39 1.31 -15.82
N LEU A 83 -9.08 1.09 -15.63
CA LEU A 83 -8.38 -0.07 -16.21
C LEU A 83 -8.92 -1.40 -15.69
N ARG A 84 -9.23 -1.50 -14.39
CA ARG A 84 -9.78 -2.72 -13.78
C ARG A 84 -11.19 -3.04 -14.29
N ASN A 85 -12.01 -2.02 -14.49
CA ASN A 85 -13.40 -2.17 -14.89
C ASN A 85 -13.58 -2.45 -16.39
N ASN A 86 -12.57 -2.21 -17.23
CA ASN A 86 -12.62 -2.50 -18.67
C ASN A 86 -12.99 -3.95 -18.98
N SER A 87 -12.54 -4.92 -18.16
CA SER A 87 -12.89 -6.33 -18.36
C SER A 87 -14.37 -6.63 -18.09
N LEU A 88 -15.00 -5.91 -17.16
CA LEU A 88 -16.43 -6.02 -16.86
C LEU A 88 -17.24 -5.31 -17.95
N THR A 89 -16.83 -4.11 -18.35
CA THR A 89 -17.46 -3.36 -19.45
C THR A 89 -17.42 -4.16 -20.75
N ARG A 90 -16.30 -4.81 -21.06
CA ARG A 90 -16.18 -5.67 -22.24
C ARG A 90 -17.17 -6.84 -22.22
N THR A 91 -17.27 -7.56 -21.10
CA THR A 91 -18.23 -8.68 -20.98
C THR A 91 -19.69 -8.20 -21.04
N LYS A 92 -19.99 -7.00 -20.51
CA LYS A 92 -21.31 -6.37 -20.67
C LYS A 92 -21.62 -6.05 -22.12
N ASN A 93 -20.66 -5.48 -22.85
CA ASN A 93 -20.81 -5.19 -24.28
C ASN A 93 -20.97 -6.47 -25.12
N GLU A 94 -20.23 -7.53 -24.78
CA GLU A 94 -20.36 -8.85 -25.42
C GLU A 94 -21.74 -9.48 -25.15
N LEU A 95 -22.28 -9.34 -23.94
CA LEU A 95 -23.64 -9.78 -23.61
C LEU A 95 -24.70 -9.02 -24.43
N GLU A 96 -24.59 -7.69 -24.53
CA GLU A 96 -25.52 -6.90 -25.35
C GLU A 96 -25.45 -7.26 -26.83
N ALA A 97 -24.24 -7.46 -27.36
CA ALA A 97 -24.04 -7.91 -28.74
C ALA A 97 -24.68 -9.30 -28.97
N GLU A 98 -24.54 -10.22 -28.01
CA GLU A 98 -25.13 -11.55 -28.11
C GLU A 98 -26.66 -11.51 -28.01
N LYS A 99 -27.24 -10.63 -27.19
CA LYS A 99 -28.70 -10.43 -27.08
C LYS A 99 -29.34 -9.89 -28.35
N ARG A 100 -28.58 -9.21 -29.22
CA ARG A 100 -29.05 -8.68 -30.51
C ARG A 100 -29.05 -9.72 -31.64
N LYS A 101 -28.46 -10.90 -31.42
CA LYS A 101 -28.42 -11.98 -32.42
C LYS A 101 -29.73 -12.77 -32.47
N PRO A 102 -30.00 -13.49 -33.56
CA PRO A 102 -31.18 -14.36 -33.68
C PRO A 102 -31.24 -15.41 -32.57
N ALA A 103 -32.46 -15.71 -32.13
CA ALA A 103 -32.73 -16.68 -31.06
C ALA A 103 -32.25 -18.10 -31.43
N SER A 104 -31.20 -18.59 -30.78
CA SER A 104 -30.75 -19.99 -30.89
C SER A 104 -30.47 -20.61 -29.51
N GLU A 105 -30.47 -21.94 -29.42
CA GLU A 105 -30.10 -22.62 -28.17
C GLU A 105 -28.65 -22.31 -27.74
N GLU A 106 -27.74 -22.23 -28.71
CA GLU A 106 -26.34 -21.86 -28.49
C GLU A 106 -26.21 -20.43 -27.96
N GLN A 107 -27.00 -19.49 -28.49
CA GLN A 107 -27.06 -18.11 -28.01
C GLN A 107 -27.60 -18.05 -26.57
N ARG A 108 -28.66 -18.80 -26.25
CA ARG A 108 -29.21 -18.87 -24.88
C ARG A 108 -28.17 -19.42 -23.90
N ALA A 109 -27.43 -20.45 -24.29
CA ALA A 109 -26.34 -21.00 -23.48
C ALA A 109 -25.24 -19.96 -23.26
N LYS A 110 -24.84 -19.24 -24.31
CA LYS A 110 -23.78 -18.21 -24.25
C LYS A 110 -24.19 -17.00 -23.41
N ILE A 111 -25.43 -16.53 -23.52
CA ILE A 111 -26.00 -15.47 -22.67
C ILE A 111 -25.90 -15.88 -21.20
N LYS A 112 -26.30 -17.11 -20.85
CA LYS A 112 -26.24 -17.62 -19.48
C LYS A 112 -24.81 -17.70 -18.93
N VAL A 113 -23.84 -18.01 -19.79
CA VAL A 113 -22.41 -18.00 -19.41
C VAL A 113 -21.92 -16.57 -19.14
N LEU A 114 -22.24 -15.63 -20.04
CA LEU A 114 -21.84 -14.22 -19.90
C LEU A 114 -22.49 -13.56 -18.67
N GLU A 115 -23.74 -13.87 -18.36
CA GLU A 115 -24.44 -13.39 -17.17
C GLU A 115 -23.76 -13.89 -15.88
N LYS A 116 -23.41 -15.19 -15.82
CA LYS A 116 -22.63 -15.76 -14.71
C LYS A 116 -21.25 -15.11 -14.59
N GLU A 117 -20.60 -14.80 -15.70
CA GLU A 117 -19.28 -14.15 -15.69
C GLU A 117 -19.36 -12.72 -15.17
N ILE A 118 -20.39 -11.96 -15.57
CA ILE A 118 -20.68 -10.62 -15.06
C ILE A 118 -20.92 -10.67 -13.55
N GLU A 119 -21.80 -11.57 -13.08
CA GLU A 119 -22.08 -11.74 -11.65
C GLU A 119 -20.80 -12.05 -10.86
N ARG A 120 -19.97 -12.97 -11.37
CA ARG A 120 -18.68 -13.32 -10.76
C ARG A 120 -17.72 -12.12 -10.71
N LYS A 121 -17.62 -11.32 -11.78
CA LYS A 121 -16.75 -10.14 -11.84
C LYS A 121 -17.24 -9.02 -10.91
N THR A 122 -18.55 -8.77 -10.88
CA THR A 122 -19.18 -7.79 -9.98
C THR A 122 -18.92 -8.16 -8.52
N ARG A 123 -19.19 -9.40 -8.12
CA ARG A 123 -18.91 -9.87 -6.75
C ARG A 123 -17.44 -9.73 -6.36
N LYS A 124 -16.51 -10.00 -7.28
CA LYS A 124 -15.06 -9.80 -7.05
C LYS A 124 -14.71 -8.33 -6.83
N ILE A 125 -15.31 -7.42 -7.61
CA ILE A 125 -15.12 -5.98 -7.46
C ILE A 125 -15.65 -5.53 -6.10
N GLU A 126 -16.90 -5.87 -5.77
CA GLU A 126 -17.54 -5.52 -4.49
C GLU A 126 -16.76 -6.07 -3.29
N ALA A 127 -16.33 -7.33 -3.34
CA ALA A 127 -15.52 -7.94 -2.29
C ALA A 127 -14.17 -7.22 -2.09
N SER A 128 -13.60 -6.67 -3.18
CA SER A 128 -12.36 -5.89 -3.09
C SER A 128 -12.58 -4.49 -2.53
N GLU A 129 -13.72 -3.85 -2.82
CA GLU A 129 -14.04 -2.50 -2.37
C GLU A 129 -14.50 -2.49 -0.90
N ASN A 130 -15.20 -3.54 -0.46
CA ASN A 130 -15.68 -3.69 0.92
C ASN A 130 -14.61 -4.16 1.90
N LYS A 131 -13.39 -4.50 1.42
CA LYS A 131 -12.32 -4.97 2.29
C LYS A 131 -11.76 -3.82 3.12
N LYS A 132 -12.07 -3.80 4.41
CA LYS A 132 -11.47 -2.85 5.36
C LYS A 132 -9.95 -3.10 5.44
N ILE A 133 -9.17 -2.13 5.00
CA ILE A 133 -7.71 -2.19 5.10
C ILE A 133 -7.30 -1.67 6.48
N ASN A 134 -6.79 -2.56 7.33
CA ASN A 134 -6.19 -2.14 8.59
C ASN A 134 -4.81 -1.51 8.36
N ARG A 135 -4.66 -0.24 8.76
CA ARG A 135 -3.49 0.61 8.55
C ARG A 135 -2.64 0.84 9.81
N PHE A 136 -2.96 0.18 10.92
CA PHE A 136 -2.34 0.43 12.22
C PHE A 136 -0.81 0.37 12.20
N ILE A 137 -0.22 -0.64 11.55
CA ILE A 137 1.24 -0.76 11.43
C ILE A 137 1.87 0.43 10.71
N TYR A 138 1.22 0.98 9.69
CA TYR A 138 1.74 2.14 8.96
C TYR A 138 1.66 3.43 9.79
N TYR A 139 0.65 3.56 10.65
CA TYR A 139 0.63 4.66 11.63
C TYR A 139 1.73 4.51 12.68
N LEU A 140 2.02 3.28 13.13
CA LEU A 140 3.13 3.03 14.04
C LEU A 140 4.48 3.41 13.39
N MET A 141 4.68 3.03 12.12
CA MET A 141 5.87 3.45 11.36
C MET A 141 5.97 4.96 11.21
N LEU A 142 4.85 5.63 10.95
CA LEU A 142 4.79 7.09 10.85
C LEU A 142 5.21 7.74 12.18
N ILE A 143 4.74 7.22 13.32
CA ILE A 143 5.14 7.71 14.66
C ILE A 143 6.65 7.49 14.87
N ILE A 144 7.17 6.31 14.58
CA ILE A 144 8.62 6.00 14.71
C ILE A 144 9.45 6.95 13.84
N GLY A 145 9.05 7.16 12.58
CA GLY A 145 9.71 8.10 11.67
C GLY A 145 9.70 9.53 12.21
N SER A 146 8.56 10.00 12.72
CA SER A 146 8.45 11.33 13.34
C SER A 146 9.34 11.49 14.56
N ILE A 147 9.44 10.47 15.43
CA ILE A 147 10.35 10.49 16.58
C ILE A 147 11.80 10.64 16.11
N LEU A 148 12.23 9.90 15.09
CA LEU A 148 13.60 10.00 14.56
C LEU A 148 13.89 11.37 13.94
N LEU A 149 12.93 11.99 13.26
CA LEU A 149 13.09 13.35 12.73
C LEU A 149 13.19 14.39 13.86
N ILE A 150 12.39 14.25 14.92
CA ILE A 150 12.47 15.13 16.09
C ILE A 150 13.84 14.93 16.78
N SER A 151 14.29 13.70 16.97
CA SER A 151 15.62 13.41 17.52
C SER A 151 16.74 13.97 16.64
N SER A 152 16.62 13.88 15.31
CA SER A 152 17.56 14.51 14.37
C SER A 152 17.61 16.03 14.56
N ALA A 153 16.45 16.70 14.66
CA ALA A 153 16.40 18.14 14.88
C ALA A 153 17.02 18.56 16.21
N ILE A 154 16.75 17.81 17.29
CA ILE A 154 17.35 18.05 18.61
C ILE A 154 18.88 17.90 18.53
N VAL A 155 19.36 16.77 17.99
CA VAL A 155 20.81 16.51 17.85
C VAL A 155 21.46 17.48 16.89
N GLY A 156 20.77 17.96 15.86
CA GLY A 156 21.29 18.95 14.91
C GLY A 156 21.40 20.34 15.52
N TYR A 157 20.46 20.70 16.40
CA TYR A 157 20.43 21.99 17.07
C TYR A 157 21.43 22.09 18.24
N MET A 158 21.50 21.07 19.11
CA MET A 158 22.33 21.02 20.34
C MET A 158 23.83 20.98 20.08
#